data_AF-A0A7M3DW86-F1
#
_entry.id   AF-A0A7M3DW86-F1
#
_cell.length_a   1.000
_cell.length_b   1.000
_cell.length_c   1.000
_cell.angle_alpha   90.00
_cell.angle_beta   90.00
_cell.angle_gamma   90.00
#
_symmetry.space_group_name_H-M   'P 1'
#
loop_
_entity.id
_entity.type
_entity.pdbx_description
1 polymer ?
#
loop_
_entity_poly.entity_id
_entity_poly.type
_entity_poly.pdbx_seq_one_letter_code
_entity_poly.pdbx_strand_id
1 'polypeptide(L)'
;MATAGTNVQTLASSEDYFRQIVKPNIDAFFNAPSTFASAINLATSLYHFHEWLFDEFAAAINTHLGATFSSKGKFWSHVEATNAKFGYIRDVTNASKHVRIGGGKFRPSTGMTHIANTSIISVSWGQGGFGQGAYGGGPNVVFDDGGNQISFR
;
A
#
# COMPACT_ATOMS: atom_id res chain seq x y z
N MET A 1 26.54 24.99 32.63
CA MET A 1 26.30 24.26 31.37
C MET A 1 25.03 23.44 31.54
N ALA A 2 23.96 23.77 30.83
CA ALA A 2 22.72 22.98 30.85
C ALA A 2 22.83 21.90 29.77
N THR A 3 22.77 20.63 30.18
CA THR A 3 22.69 19.50 29.25
C THR A 3 21.33 19.55 28.57
N ALA A 4 21.29 19.82 27.26
CA ALA A 4 20.05 19.71 26.50
C ALA A 4 19.59 18.25 26.54
N GLY A 5 18.43 17.99 27.15
CA GLY A 5 17.83 16.66 27.17
C GLY A 5 17.42 16.24 25.76
N THR A 6 17.79 15.03 25.34
CA THR A 6 17.38 14.47 24.06
C THR A 6 15.87 14.22 24.07
N ASN A 7 15.13 14.88 23.17
CA ASN A 7 13.73 14.55 22.94
C ASN A 7 13.67 13.34 22.01
N VAL A 8 13.30 12.17 22.55
CA VAL A 8 13.18 10.92 21.79
C VAL A 8 11.70 10.69 21.51
N GLN A 9 11.35 10.62 20.22
CA GLN A 9 10.01 10.25 19.77
C GLN A 9 10.01 8.77 19.33
N THR A 10 9.09 7.99 19.87
CA THR A 10 8.91 6.57 19.57
C THR A 10 7.49 6.33 19.05
N LEU A 11 7.33 5.42 18.10
CA LEU A 11 6.00 4.94 17.69
C LEU A 11 5.52 3.91 18.70
N ALA A 12 4.45 4.21 19.45
CA ALA A 12 3.97 3.34 20.54
C ALA A 12 2.62 2.68 20.24
N SER A 13 1.86 3.22 19.29
CA SER A 13 0.51 2.76 18.96
C SER A 13 0.26 2.73 17.44
N SER A 14 -0.80 2.04 17.04
CA SER A 14 -1.33 2.11 15.69
C SER A 14 -1.77 3.54 15.32
N GLU A 15 -2.26 4.32 16.29
CA GLU A 15 -2.57 5.74 16.09
C GLU A 15 -1.30 6.54 15.75
N ASP A 16 -0.20 6.34 16.48
CA ASP A 16 1.09 6.98 16.17
C ASP A 16 1.57 6.59 14.78
N TYR A 17 1.52 5.29 14.45
CA TYR A 17 1.90 4.81 13.12
C TYR A 17 1.05 5.44 12.03
N PHE A 18 -0.27 5.54 12.24
CA PHE A 18 -1.17 6.19 11.30
C PHE A 18 -0.81 7.66 11.10
N ARG A 19 -0.65 8.42 12.20
CA ARG A 19 -0.40 9.87 12.17
C ARG A 19 0.98 10.21 11.62
N GLN A 20 2.01 9.44 11.98
CA GLN A 20 3.40 9.75 11.67
C GLN A 20 3.89 9.11 10.37
N ILE A 21 3.28 7.99 9.93
CA ILE A 21 3.76 7.22 8.77
C ILE A 21 2.69 7.15 7.67
N VAL A 22 1.49 6.66 7.98
CA VAL A 22 0.45 6.46 6.94
C VAL A 22 -0.04 7.79 6.39
N LYS A 23 -0.42 8.74 7.25
CA LYS A 23 -1.01 10.02 6.85
C LYS A 23 -0.03 10.87 6.01
N PRO A 24 1.25 11.02 6.36
CA PRO A 24 2.21 11.73 5.50
C PRO A 24 2.40 11.05 4.13
N ASN A 25 2.39 9.72 4.07
CA ASN A 25 2.49 9.00 2.79
C ASN A 25 1.23 9.14 1.94
N ILE A 26 0.04 9.18 2.55
CA ILE A 26 -1.21 9.53 1.86
C ILE A 26 -1.09 10.94 1.27
N ASP A 27 -0.67 11.91 2.07
CA ASP A 27 -0.54 13.29 1.62
C ASP A 27 0.49 13.43 0.49
N ALA A 28 1.64 12.77 0.62
CA ALA A 28 2.67 12.76 -0.42
C ALA A 28 2.18 12.12 -1.74
N PHE A 29 1.31 11.12 -1.66
CA PHE A 29 0.80 10.43 -2.86
C PHE A 29 -0.35 11.16 -3.54
N PHE A 30 -1.30 11.71 -2.76
CA PHE A 30 -2.54 12.30 -3.27
C PHE A 30 -2.49 13.82 -3.44
N ASN A 31 -1.68 14.54 -2.64
CA ASN A 31 -1.62 16.02 -2.71
C ASN A 31 -0.43 16.55 -3.54
N ALA A 32 0.43 15.65 -4.04
CA ALA A 32 1.53 15.97 -4.94
C ALA A 32 1.50 15.05 -6.16
N PRO A 33 2.21 15.37 -7.27
CA PRO A 33 2.36 14.45 -8.38
C PRO A 33 2.92 13.11 -7.91
N SER A 34 2.15 12.05 -8.11
CA SER A 34 2.52 10.71 -7.62
C SER A 34 3.80 10.22 -8.32
N THR A 35 4.78 9.82 -7.51
CA THR A 35 6.05 9.22 -7.92
C THR A 35 6.14 7.76 -7.49
N PHE A 36 7.09 7.00 -8.04
CA PHE A 36 7.32 5.61 -7.63
C PHE A 36 7.64 5.52 -6.14
N ALA A 37 8.43 6.46 -5.62
CA ALA A 37 8.75 6.54 -4.20
C ALA A 37 7.48 6.75 -3.36
N SER A 38 6.62 7.71 -3.72
CA SER A 38 5.37 7.94 -2.99
C SER A 38 4.43 6.73 -3.05
N ALA A 39 4.37 6.02 -4.18
CA ALA A 39 3.55 4.83 -4.35
C ALA A 39 4.04 3.66 -3.48
N ILE A 40 5.34 3.39 -3.52
CA ILE A 40 5.96 2.32 -2.72
C ILE A 40 5.85 2.62 -1.23
N ASN A 41 6.09 3.88 -0.82
CA ASN A 41 5.97 4.28 0.58
C ASN A 41 4.52 4.15 1.07
N LEU A 42 3.54 4.60 0.28
CA LEU A 42 2.15 4.46 0.63
C LEU A 42 1.74 2.98 0.72
N ALA A 43 2.05 2.16 -0.29
CA ALA A 43 1.75 0.73 -0.27
C ALA A 43 2.38 0.04 0.95
N THR A 44 3.65 0.31 1.22
CA THR A 44 4.38 -0.27 2.36
C THR A 44 3.76 0.15 3.69
N SER A 45 3.42 1.44 3.85
CA SER A 45 2.80 1.94 5.08
C SER A 45 1.38 1.39 5.30
N LEU A 46 0.55 1.31 4.26
CA LEU A 46 -0.78 0.71 4.34
C LEU A 46 -0.69 -0.79 4.65
N TYR A 47 0.25 -1.50 4.01
CA TYR A 47 0.48 -2.90 4.31
C TYR A 47 0.87 -3.07 5.78
N HIS A 48 1.87 -2.35 6.28
CA HIS A 48 2.28 -2.53 7.69
C HIS A 48 1.25 -2.00 8.70
N PHE A 49 0.34 -1.10 8.32
CA PHE A 49 -0.70 -0.62 9.22
C PHE A 49 -1.66 -1.72 9.70
N HIS A 50 -1.94 -2.74 8.87
CA HIS A 50 -2.75 -3.88 9.33
C HIS A 50 -2.10 -4.65 10.48
N GLU A 51 -0.76 -4.70 10.51
CA GLU A 51 -0.02 -5.40 11.56
C GLU A 51 -0.12 -4.65 12.88
N TRP A 52 -0.05 -3.32 12.85
CA TRP A 52 -0.26 -2.46 14.01
C TRP A 52 -1.68 -2.57 14.56
N LEU A 53 -2.68 -2.50 13.68
CA LEU A 53 -4.09 -2.68 14.08
C LEU A 53 -4.32 -4.04 14.70
N PHE A 54 -3.74 -5.10 14.13
CA PHE A 54 -3.89 -6.44 14.68
C PHE A 54 -3.21 -6.60 16.04
N ASP A 55 -1.97 -6.11 16.19
CA ASP A 55 -1.25 -6.19 17.46
C ASP A 55 -1.99 -5.47 18.59
N GLU A 56 -2.58 -4.31 18.31
CA GLU A 56 -3.24 -3.49 19.32
C GLU A 56 -4.69 -3.92 19.58
N PHE A 57 -5.42 -4.33 18.53
CA PHE A 57 -6.88 -4.52 18.59
C PHE A 57 -7.36 -5.92 18.18
N ALA A 58 -6.52 -6.96 18.17
CA ALA A 58 -6.90 -8.32 17.75
C ALA A 58 -8.25 -8.80 18.29
N ALA A 59 -8.51 -8.63 19.59
CA ALA A 59 -9.77 -9.07 20.21
C ALA A 59 -10.99 -8.29 19.70
N ALA A 60 -10.85 -6.96 19.53
CA ALA A 60 -11.90 -6.10 19.00
C ALA A 60 -12.15 -6.38 17.51
N ILE A 61 -11.09 -6.58 16.73
CA ILE A 61 -11.15 -6.97 15.32
C ILE A 61 -11.89 -8.31 15.18
N ASN A 62 -11.53 -9.31 15.98
CA ASN A 62 -12.16 -10.62 15.93
C ASN A 62 -13.67 -10.53 16.25
N THR A 63 -14.01 -9.74 17.27
CA THR A 63 -15.41 -9.50 17.67
C THR A 63 -16.19 -8.79 16.57
N HIS A 64 -15.62 -7.70 16.03
CA HIS A 64 -16.26 -6.88 15.01
C HIS A 64 -16.49 -7.63 13.69
N LEU A 65 -15.52 -8.45 13.28
CA LEU A 65 -15.59 -9.22 12.03
C LEU A 65 -16.23 -10.60 12.21
N GLY A 66 -16.62 -10.98 13.43
CA GLY A 66 -17.23 -12.28 13.71
C GLY A 66 -16.33 -13.47 13.35
N ALA A 67 -15.01 -13.29 13.41
CA ALA A 67 -14.02 -14.27 12.99
C ALA A 67 -12.82 -14.28 13.94
N THR A 68 -12.18 -15.44 14.12
CA THR A 68 -10.97 -15.55 14.94
C THR A 68 -9.76 -15.69 14.03
N PHE A 69 -8.92 -14.65 13.97
CA PHE A 69 -7.67 -14.72 13.23
C PHE A 69 -6.52 -15.19 14.13
N SER A 70 -5.85 -16.27 13.72
CA SER A 70 -4.70 -16.83 14.46
C SER A 70 -3.38 -16.10 14.20
N SER A 71 -3.35 -15.16 13.25
CA SER A 71 -2.19 -14.35 12.93
C SER A 71 -2.54 -13.10 12.13
N LYS A 72 -1.63 -12.13 12.10
CA LYS A 72 -1.68 -10.94 11.23
C LYS A 72 -1.94 -11.30 9.77
N GLY A 73 -1.25 -12.33 9.28
CA GLY A 73 -1.42 -12.81 7.90
C GLY A 73 -2.82 -13.34 7.62
N LYS A 74 -3.47 -14.00 8.60
CA LYS A 74 -4.87 -14.45 8.45
C LYS A 74 -5.85 -13.28 8.47
N PHE A 75 -5.60 -12.27 9.30
CA PHE A 75 -6.37 -11.03 9.26
C PHE A 75 -6.21 -10.33 7.91
N TRP A 76 -4.98 -10.20 7.38
CA TRP A 76 -4.75 -9.64 6.06
C TRP A 76 -5.48 -10.41 4.95
N SER A 77 -5.40 -11.75 4.94
CA SER A 77 -6.12 -12.56 3.95
C SER A 77 -7.63 -12.32 3.99
N HIS A 78 -8.19 -12.04 5.17
CA HIS A 78 -9.61 -11.69 5.29
C HIS A 78 -9.90 -10.29 4.72
N VAL A 79 -9.08 -9.29 5.03
CA VAL A 79 -9.20 -7.95 4.44
C VAL A 79 -9.09 -8.01 2.92
N GLU A 80 -8.12 -8.78 2.40
CA GLU A 80 -7.89 -8.98 0.98
C GLU A 80 -9.08 -9.65 0.28
N ALA A 81 -9.77 -10.58 0.95
CA ALA A 81 -10.98 -11.20 0.42
C ALA A 81 -12.15 -10.22 0.27
N THR A 82 -12.18 -9.10 1.03
CA THR A 82 -13.22 -8.07 0.87
C THR A 82 -12.99 -7.19 -0.37
N ASN A 83 -11.73 -7.01 -0.76
CA ASN A 83 -11.37 -6.21 -1.92
C ASN A 83 -10.00 -6.65 -2.46
N ALA A 84 -10.00 -7.23 -3.66
CA ALA A 84 -8.80 -7.70 -4.34
C ALA A 84 -7.73 -6.61 -4.55
N LYS A 85 -8.12 -5.32 -4.51
CA LYS A 85 -7.18 -4.19 -4.57
C LYS A 85 -6.16 -4.20 -3.42
N PHE A 86 -6.48 -4.80 -2.28
CA PHE A 86 -5.50 -4.99 -1.19
C PHE A 86 -4.36 -5.93 -1.60
N GLY A 87 -4.60 -6.92 -2.48
CA GLY A 87 -3.57 -7.82 -2.98
C GLY A 87 -2.39 -7.07 -3.60
N TYR A 88 -2.67 -6.02 -4.37
CA TYR A 88 -1.63 -5.14 -4.95
C TYR A 88 -0.80 -4.42 -3.91
N ILE A 89 -1.43 -3.94 -2.82
CA ILE A 89 -0.71 -3.25 -1.74
C ILE A 89 0.35 -4.18 -1.14
N ARG A 90 -0.02 -5.45 -0.91
CA ARG A 90 0.90 -6.48 -0.43
C ARG A 90 1.98 -6.81 -1.46
N ASP A 91 1.61 -7.03 -2.72
CA ASP A 91 2.55 -7.45 -3.76
C ASP A 91 3.57 -6.35 -4.09
N VAL A 92 3.14 -5.09 -4.17
CA VAL A 92 4.02 -3.93 -4.33
C VAL A 92 5.00 -3.83 -3.16
N THR A 93 4.51 -4.01 -1.93
CA THR A 93 5.36 -3.99 -0.73
C THR A 93 6.36 -5.16 -0.73
N ASN A 94 5.98 -6.34 -1.22
CA ASN A 94 6.89 -7.47 -1.28
C ASN A 94 7.93 -7.33 -2.40
N ALA A 95 7.52 -6.83 -3.57
CA ALA A 95 8.44 -6.62 -4.69
C ALA A 95 9.41 -5.48 -4.45
N SER A 96 9.04 -4.44 -3.70
CA SER A 96 9.99 -3.39 -3.29
C SER A 96 11.12 -3.94 -2.41
N LYS A 97 10.87 -5.03 -1.67
CA LYS A 97 11.86 -5.71 -0.82
C LYS A 97 12.70 -6.74 -1.58
N HIS A 98 12.09 -7.48 -2.52
CA HIS A 98 12.73 -8.65 -3.14
C HIS A 98 13.08 -8.47 -4.62
N VAL A 99 12.77 -7.32 -5.22
CA VAL A 99 12.88 -7.00 -6.67
C VAL A 99 11.96 -7.89 -7.53
N ARG A 100 12.03 -9.21 -7.36
CA ARG A 100 11.16 -10.25 -7.91
C ARG A 100 10.36 -10.95 -6.81
N ILE A 101 9.11 -11.25 -7.10
CA ILE A 101 8.20 -12.05 -6.28
C ILE A 101 7.57 -13.14 -7.13
N GLY A 102 7.06 -14.18 -6.49
CA GLY A 102 6.65 -15.41 -7.19
C GLY A 102 7.69 -16.51 -7.05
N GLY A 103 7.21 -17.71 -6.73
CA GLY A 103 8.01 -18.89 -6.45
C GLY A 103 7.27 -19.83 -5.51
N GLY A 104 7.88 -20.96 -5.15
CA GLY A 104 7.23 -21.98 -4.30
C GLY A 104 6.87 -21.50 -2.88
N LYS A 105 7.59 -20.49 -2.35
CA LYS A 105 7.43 -20.01 -0.97
C LYS A 105 6.56 -18.76 -0.83
N PHE A 106 6.48 -17.92 -1.87
CA PHE A 106 5.70 -16.68 -1.86
C PHE A 106 5.01 -16.52 -3.21
N ARG A 107 3.74 -16.91 -3.26
CA ARG A 107 2.88 -16.63 -4.42
C ARG A 107 2.28 -15.24 -4.26
N PRO A 108 2.43 -14.34 -5.26
CA PRO A 108 1.75 -13.06 -5.26
C PRO A 108 0.23 -13.28 -5.24
N SER A 109 -0.47 -12.33 -4.67
CA SER A 109 -1.93 -12.29 -4.67
C SER A 109 -2.51 -11.82 -6.01
N THR A 110 -1.67 -11.22 -6.84
CA THR A 110 -1.93 -10.69 -8.17
C THR A 110 -0.98 -11.35 -9.20
N GLY A 111 -1.08 -10.95 -10.46
CA GLY A 111 -0.14 -11.27 -11.54
C GLY A 111 1.21 -10.55 -11.46
N MET A 112 1.42 -9.69 -10.46
CA MET A 112 2.67 -8.99 -10.25
C MET A 112 3.81 -9.94 -9.86
N THR A 113 4.93 -9.89 -10.59
CA THR A 113 6.11 -10.74 -10.33
C THR A 113 7.39 -9.95 -10.12
N HIS A 114 7.36 -8.63 -10.35
CA HIS A 114 8.51 -7.75 -10.20
C HIS A 114 8.06 -6.34 -9.86
N ILE A 115 8.89 -5.55 -9.17
CA ILE A 115 8.58 -4.13 -8.90
C ILE A 115 8.44 -3.31 -10.20
N ALA A 116 9.04 -3.79 -11.30
CA ALA A 116 8.96 -3.18 -12.62
C ALA A 116 7.59 -3.35 -13.28
N ASN A 117 6.70 -4.18 -12.72
CA ASN A 117 5.29 -4.18 -13.09
C ASN A 117 4.54 -2.93 -12.56
N THR A 118 5.18 -2.06 -11.77
CA THR A 118 4.62 -0.74 -11.43
C THR A 118 5.02 0.27 -12.51
N SER A 119 4.05 0.99 -13.06
CA SER A 119 4.24 2.03 -14.07
C SER A 119 3.63 3.36 -13.61
N ILE A 120 4.16 4.48 -14.11
CA ILE A 120 3.52 5.79 -13.99
C ILE A 120 3.11 6.19 -15.39
N ILE A 121 1.80 6.27 -15.61
CA ILE A 121 1.23 6.72 -16.87
C ILE A 121 0.87 8.19 -16.71
N SER A 122 1.56 9.06 -17.44
CA SER A 122 1.20 10.47 -17.55
C SER A 122 0.34 10.64 -18.79
N VAL A 123 -0.93 11.01 -18.64
CA VAL A 123 -1.77 11.39 -19.78
C VAL A 123 -1.55 12.86 -20.07
N SER A 124 -0.86 13.17 -21.16
CA SER A 124 -0.71 14.52 -21.67
C SER A 124 -2.09 15.10 -22.03
N TRP A 125 -2.32 16.38 -21.76
CA TRP A 125 -3.48 17.10 -22.26
C TRP A 125 -3.52 17.01 -23.81
N GLY A 126 -4.50 16.31 -24.36
CA GLY A 126 -4.75 16.28 -25.81
C GLY A 126 -4.50 14.97 -26.57
N GLN A 127 -4.09 13.87 -25.91
CA GLN A 127 -4.00 12.55 -26.55
C GLN A 127 -4.84 11.50 -25.80
N GLY A 128 -6.16 11.57 -25.99
CA GLY A 128 -7.08 10.49 -25.68
C GLY A 128 -8.11 10.44 -26.80
N GLY A 129 -8.23 9.30 -27.48
CA GLY A 129 -9.37 9.05 -28.36
C GLY A 129 -10.61 8.76 -27.51
N PHE A 130 -11.80 9.02 -28.06
CA PHE A 130 -13.08 8.71 -27.42
C PHE A 130 -13.09 7.24 -26.95
N GLY A 131 -13.12 7.01 -25.62
CA GLY A 131 -13.21 5.67 -25.03
C GLY A 131 -11.91 5.00 -24.54
N GLN A 132 -10.74 5.67 -24.58
CA GLN A 132 -9.48 5.14 -24.03
C GLN A 132 -8.94 6.03 -22.89
N GLY A 133 -9.37 5.77 -21.66
CA GLY A 133 -8.79 6.35 -20.44
C GLY A 133 -9.32 7.72 -20.04
N ALA A 134 -8.95 8.15 -18.83
CA ALA A 134 -9.38 9.43 -18.25
C ALA A 134 -8.85 10.60 -19.09
N TYR A 135 -9.77 11.44 -19.59
CA TYR A 135 -9.44 12.70 -20.26
C TYR A 135 -8.94 13.72 -19.24
N GLY A 136 -7.69 14.17 -19.40
CA GLY A 136 -7.10 15.23 -18.59
C GLY A 136 -6.81 14.78 -17.14
N GLY A 137 -5.53 14.64 -16.80
CA GLY A 137 -5.13 14.33 -15.43
C GLY A 137 -3.62 14.35 -15.25
N GLY A 138 -3.16 14.70 -14.04
CA GLY A 138 -1.76 14.57 -13.67
C GLY A 138 -1.29 13.09 -13.68
N PRO A 139 0.03 12.84 -13.58
CA PRO A 139 0.60 11.48 -13.60
C PRO A 139 -0.17 10.51 -12.72
N ASN A 140 -0.50 9.33 -13.24
CA ASN A 140 -1.25 8.31 -12.53
C ASN A 140 -0.39 7.06 -12.36
N VAL A 141 -0.34 6.51 -11.14
CA VAL A 141 0.37 5.24 -10.90
C VAL A 141 -0.55 4.10 -11.30
N VAL A 142 -0.03 3.22 -12.14
CA VAL A 142 -0.72 2.07 -12.69
C VAL A 142 0.10 0.82 -12.41
N PHE A 143 -0.55 -0.22 -11.94
CA PHE A 143 0.07 -1.51 -11.69
C PHE A 143 -0.33 -2.47 -12.80
N ASP A 144 0.65 -3.17 -13.36
CA ASP A 144 0.47 -4.22 -14.35
C ASP A 144 0.24 -5.56 -13.65
N ASP A 145 -0.99 -6.05 -13.77
CA ASP A 145 -1.48 -7.33 -13.31
C ASP A 145 -1.48 -8.35 -14.45
N GLY A 146 -0.29 -8.79 -14.87
CA GLY A 146 -0.15 -9.81 -15.92
C GLY A 146 -0.80 -9.41 -17.26
N GLY A 147 -0.79 -8.12 -17.59
CA GLY A 147 -1.39 -7.53 -18.79
C GLY A 147 -2.56 -6.57 -18.50
N ASN A 148 -3.10 -6.55 -17.28
CA ASN A 148 -4.18 -5.65 -16.89
C ASN A 148 -3.65 -4.42 -16.13
N GLN A 149 -4.05 -3.23 -16.53
CA GLN A 149 -3.65 -1.98 -15.87
C GLN A 149 -4.64 -1.58 -14.76
N ILE A 150 -4.16 -1.47 -13.52
CA ILE A 150 -4.98 -1.08 -12.37
C ILE A 150 -4.50 0.25 -11.78
N SER A 151 -5.45 1.16 -11.58
CA SER A 151 -5.24 2.43 -10.89
C SER A 151 -6.06 2.52 -9.60
N PHE A 152 -5.53 3.28 -8.64
CA PHE A 152 -6.12 3.56 -7.34
C PHE A 152 -6.72 4.96 -7.22
N ARG A 153 -6.81 5.71 -8.33
CA ARG A 153 -7.60 6.95 -8.40
C ARG A 153 -9.08 6.67 -8.60
#